data_AF-A0A972BNF5-F1
#
_entry.id   AF-A0A972BNF5-F1
#
_cell.length_a   1.000
_cell.length_b   1.000
_cell.length_c   1.000
_cell.angle_alpha   90.00
_cell.angle_beta   90.00
_cell.angle_gamma   90.00
#
_symmetry.space_group_name_H-M   'P 1'
#
loop_
_entity.id
_entity.type
_entity.pdbx_description
1 polymer ?
#
loop_
_entity_poly.entity_id
_entity_poly.type
_entity_poly.pdbx_seq_one_letter_code
_entity_poly.pdbx_strand_id
1 'polypeptide(L)'
;MTKDNITASGLVDYVKKCMFSPHIYVWDSNGQILTDELLDHLIETNRDWYTEDRVAIRRSLCNRKIRGWDCIGLIKSYVWHDYWQENTQYYTIESDFCTRTLIQENLEKGDISTLSEIPGLVLWKKGHVGVYIGDGQVIECTIRNPITREAELVGGILQTKLEDGGWTTWLKYPGIKY
;
A
#
# COMPACT_ATOMS: atom_id res chain seq x y z
N MET A 1 9.45 5.19 16.22
CA MET A 1 10.51 5.66 15.30
C MET A 1 10.62 7.17 15.49
N THR A 2 11.78 7.80 15.45
CA THR A 2 11.86 9.26 15.27
C THR A 2 11.83 9.55 13.76
N LYS A 3 11.32 10.71 13.33
CA LYS A 3 11.26 11.12 11.90
C LYS A 3 12.62 11.03 11.18
N ASP A 4 13.72 10.97 11.92
CA ASP A 4 15.10 10.94 11.41
C ASP A 4 15.55 9.58 10.83
N ASN A 5 14.71 8.54 10.82
CA ASN A 5 15.08 7.16 10.43
C ASN A 5 14.21 6.53 9.32
N ILE A 6 13.51 7.32 8.49
CA ILE A 6 12.71 6.80 7.35
C ILE A 6 13.63 6.60 6.14
N THR A 7 13.91 5.34 5.79
CA THR A 7 14.84 4.96 4.70
C THR A 7 14.19 4.01 3.70
N ALA A 8 14.75 3.94 2.50
CA ALA A 8 14.31 3.02 1.46
C ALA A 8 14.43 1.54 1.91
N SER A 9 15.52 1.18 2.58
CA SER A 9 15.69 -0.13 3.19
C SER A 9 14.67 -0.41 4.30
N GLY A 10 14.35 0.59 5.12
CA GLY A 10 13.34 0.45 6.17
C GLY A 10 11.93 0.27 5.59
N LEU A 11 11.62 0.91 4.46
CA LEU A 11 10.37 0.65 3.74
C LEU A 11 10.30 -0.81 3.26
N VAL A 12 11.39 -1.34 2.69
CA VAL A 12 11.45 -2.76 2.26
C VAL A 12 11.20 -3.70 3.43
N ASP A 13 11.86 -3.49 4.56
CA ASP A 13 11.66 -4.30 5.76
C ASP A 13 10.23 -4.19 6.29
N TYR A 14 9.65 -2.99 6.23
CA TYR A 14 8.29 -2.73 6.66
C TYR A 14 7.26 -3.49 5.82
N VAL A 15 7.31 -3.36 4.49
CA VAL A 15 6.32 -4.03 3.61
C VAL A 15 6.44 -5.55 3.67
N LYS A 16 7.66 -6.09 3.85
CA LYS A 16 7.88 -7.51 4.13
C LYS A 16 7.20 -7.95 5.42
N LYS A 17 7.34 -7.18 6.51
CA LYS A 17 6.65 -7.48 7.78
C LYS A 17 5.14 -7.43 7.64
N CYS A 18 4.60 -6.44 6.93
CA CYS A 18 3.15 -6.32 6.71
C CYS A 18 2.61 -7.52 5.91
N MET A 19 3.33 -7.97 4.87
CA MET A 19 2.96 -9.15 4.08
C MET A 19 2.82 -10.42 4.92
N PHE A 20 3.63 -10.60 5.96
CA PHE A 20 3.56 -11.74 6.87
C PHE A 20 2.62 -11.54 8.08
N SER A 21 1.96 -10.38 8.18
CA SER A 21 0.97 -10.11 9.22
C SER A 21 -0.45 -10.47 8.75
N PRO A 22 -1.42 -10.75 9.65
CA PRO A 22 -2.81 -10.91 9.25
C PRO A 22 -3.38 -9.63 8.62
N HIS A 23 -3.69 -9.68 7.33
CA HIS A 23 -4.07 -8.51 6.55
C HIS A 23 -5.14 -8.80 5.48
N ILE A 24 -5.75 -7.74 4.95
CA ILE A 24 -6.67 -7.79 3.80
C ILE A 24 -6.58 -6.48 3.00
N TYR A 25 -6.89 -6.53 1.71
CA TYR A 25 -7.07 -5.31 0.92
C TYR A 25 -8.33 -4.54 1.36
N VAL A 26 -8.17 -3.27 1.73
CA VAL A 26 -9.24 -2.34 2.09
C VAL A 26 -8.98 -1.02 1.39
N TRP A 27 -9.84 -0.66 0.44
CA TRP A 27 -9.73 0.59 -0.29
C TRP A 27 -9.85 1.77 0.68
N ASP A 28 -8.95 2.76 0.54
CA ASP A 28 -8.90 3.97 1.37
C ASP A 28 -8.47 3.71 2.84
N SER A 29 -7.72 2.62 3.07
CA SER A 29 -7.17 2.26 4.38
C SER A 29 -5.64 2.24 4.36
N ASN A 30 -5.04 2.60 5.50
CA ASN A 30 -3.62 2.86 5.67
C ASN A 30 -3.03 2.06 6.84
N GLY A 31 -3.51 0.83 7.05
CA GLY A 31 -2.98 -0.10 8.04
C GLY A 31 -3.73 -0.18 9.35
N GLN A 32 -4.92 0.42 9.44
CA GLN A 32 -5.76 0.30 10.63
C GLN A 32 -6.20 -1.15 10.86
N ILE A 33 -6.39 -1.51 12.13
CA ILE A 33 -7.20 -2.68 12.48
C ILE A 33 -8.61 -2.45 11.95
N LEU A 34 -9.12 -3.42 11.22
CA LEU A 34 -10.48 -3.41 10.70
C LEU A 34 -11.47 -3.55 11.85
N THR A 35 -12.24 -2.49 12.10
CA THR A 35 -13.37 -2.48 13.05
C THR A 35 -14.66 -2.22 12.29
N ASP A 36 -15.80 -2.44 12.95
CA ASP A 36 -17.10 -2.15 12.36
C ASP A 36 -17.26 -0.67 12.04
N GLU A 37 -16.82 0.21 12.94
CA GLU A 37 -16.94 1.67 12.77
C GLU A 37 -16.08 2.16 11.60
N LEU A 38 -14.86 1.62 11.46
CA LEU A 38 -14.00 1.94 10.31
C LEU A 38 -14.65 1.47 9.01
N LEU A 39 -15.18 0.25 8.98
CA LEU A 39 -15.81 -0.30 7.78
C LEU A 39 -17.06 0.49 7.39
N ASP A 40 -17.90 0.88 8.35
CA ASP A 40 -19.09 1.71 8.11
C ASP A 40 -18.71 3.05 7.49
N HIS A 41 -17.67 3.71 8.04
CA HIS A 41 -17.16 4.95 7.47
C HIS A 41 -16.68 4.80 6.02
N LEU A 42 -15.93 3.73 5.73
CA LEU A 42 -15.41 3.46 4.38
C LEU A 42 -16.53 3.14 3.37
N ILE A 43 -17.58 2.45 3.80
CA ILE A 43 -18.76 2.19 2.98
C ILE A 43 -19.46 3.50 2.62
N GLU A 44 -19.64 4.40 3.59
CA GLU A 44 -20.32 5.68 3.36
C GLU A 44 -19.58 6.54 2.32
N THR A 45 -18.25 6.57 2.38
CA THR A 45 -17.40 7.39 1.51
C THR A 45 -17.15 6.76 0.14
N ASN A 46 -17.17 5.42 0.03
CA ASN A 46 -16.78 4.70 -1.19
C ASN A 46 -17.83 3.64 -1.62
N ARG A 47 -19.12 3.97 -1.57
CA ARG A 47 -20.25 3.04 -1.76
C ARG A 47 -20.13 2.12 -2.98
N ASP A 48 -19.71 2.67 -4.13
CA ASP A 48 -19.62 1.91 -5.38
C ASP A 48 -18.56 0.79 -5.32
N TRP A 49 -17.51 0.98 -4.52
CA TRP A 49 -16.47 -0.02 -4.35
C TRP A 49 -16.87 -1.09 -3.32
N TYR A 50 -17.62 -0.73 -2.29
CA TYR A 50 -18.07 -1.62 -1.22
C TYR A 50 -19.39 -2.32 -1.57
N THR A 51 -19.36 -3.22 -2.55
CA THR A 51 -20.49 -4.11 -2.88
C THR A 51 -20.86 -5.04 -1.72
N GLU A 52 -22.06 -5.61 -1.75
CA GLU A 52 -22.56 -6.52 -0.69
C GLU A 52 -21.57 -7.64 -0.35
N ASP A 53 -21.01 -8.33 -1.36
CA ASP A 53 -20.02 -9.39 -1.16
C ASP A 53 -18.74 -8.89 -0.49
N ARG A 54 -18.25 -7.72 -0.92
CA ARG A 54 -17.04 -7.10 -0.34
C ARG A 54 -17.26 -6.70 1.11
N VAL A 55 -18.43 -6.16 1.42
CA VAL A 55 -18.84 -5.80 2.78
C VAL A 55 -18.97 -7.04 3.65
N ALA A 56 -19.65 -8.09 3.19
CA ALA A 56 -19.86 -9.32 3.97
C ALA A 56 -18.53 -9.96 4.41
N ILE A 57 -17.56 -10.08 3.49
CA ILE A 57 -16.23 -10.61 3.80
C ILE A 57 -15.54 -9.73 4.84
N ARG A 58 -15.49 -8.42 4.63
CA ARG A 58 -14.79 -7.48 5.52
C ARG A 58 -15.44 -7.44 6.90
N ARG A 59 -16.77 -7.44 6.96
CA ARG A 59 -17.55 -7.51 8.21
C ARG A 59 -17.20 -8.75 9.03
N SER A 60 -17.02 -9.91 8.38
CA SER A 60 -16.62 -11.15 9.06
C SER A 60 -15.20 -11.13 9.67
N LEU A 61 -14.39 -10.14 9.28
CA LEU A 61 -13.01 -9.94 9.73
C LEU A 61 -12.87 -8.79 10.74
N CYS A 62 -13.90 -7.96 10.91
CA CYS A 62 -13.92 -6.87 11.88
C CYS A 62 -13.59 -7.36 13.30
N ASN A 63 -12.80 -6.59 14.03
CA ASN A 63 -12.41 -6.82 15.43
C ASN A 63 -11.61 -8.12 15.67
N ARG A 64 -11.07 -8.75 14.61
CA ARG A 64 -10.24 -9.96 14.69
C ARG A 64 -8.74 -9.67 14.58
N LYS A 65 -8.33 -8.43 14.82
CA LYS A 65 -6.94 -7.94 14.68
C LYS A 65 -6.38 -8.12 13.26
N ILE A 66 -7.25 -8.09 12.25
CA ILE A 66 -6.86 -8.03 10.83
C ILE A 66 -6.65 -6.56 10.46
N ARG A 67 -5.54 -6.25 9.78
CA ARG A 67 -5.26 -4.90 9.29
C ARG A 67 -5.64 -4.72 7.82
N GLY A 68 -6.16 -3.54 7.49
CA GLY A 68 -6.54 -3.16 6.13
C GLY A 68 -5.52 -2.23 5.50
N TRP A 69 -5.18 -2.45 4.23
CA TRP A 69 -4.39 -1.51 3.43
C TRP A 69 -4.94 -1.43 2.01
N ASP A 70 -4.77 -0.29 1.36
CA ASP A 70 -4.68 -0.22 -0.09
C ASP A 70 -3.21 -0.08 -0.56
N CYS A 71 -3.00 0.04 -1.87
CA CYS A 71 -1.67 0.09 -2.46
C CYS A 71 -0.79 1.24 -1.93
N ILE A 72 -1.31 2.47 -1.86
CA ILE A 72 -0.54 3.63 -1.42
C ILE A 72 -0.55 3.74 0.11
N GLY A 73 -1.62 3.27 0.75
CA GLY A 73 -1.75 3.20 2.18
C GLY A 73 -0.70 2.32 2.82
N LEU A 74 -0.24 1.28 2.13
CA LEU A 74 0.90 0.46 2.57
C LEU A 74 2.21 1.26 2.67
N ILE A 75 2.43 2.24 1.77
CA ILE A 75 3.62 3.10 1.78
C ILE A 75 3.44 4.22 2.81
N LYS A 76 2.25 4.85 2.83
CA LYS A 76 1.90 5.89 3.82
C LYS A 76 2.05 5.39 5.25
N SER A 77 1.62 4.17 5.52
CA SER A 77 1.68 3.60 6.87
C SER A 77 3.11 3.39 7.37
N TYR A 78 4.10 3.34 6.48
CA TYR A 78 5.51 3.41 6.86
C TYR A 78 5.94 4.85 7.18
N VAL A 79 5.61 5.79 6.30
CA VAL A 79 6.03 7.19 6.40
C VAL A 79 5.36 7.93 7.57
N TRP A 80 4.11 7.59 7.89
CA TRP A 80 3.30 8.21 8.95
C TRP A 80 3.53 7.62 10.35
N HIS A 81 4.57 6.81 10.51
CA HIS A 81 4.88 5.94 11.65
C HIS A 81 4.19 4.58 11.65
N ASP A 82 5.01 3.62 12.10
CA ASP A 82 4.73 2.21 12.31
C ASP A 82 3.41 1.94 13.04
N TYR A 83 2.32 1.83 12.27
CA TYR A 83 0.98 1.42 12.72
C TYR A 83 0.99 0.08 13.46
N TRP A 84 2.10 -0.67 13.48
CA TRP A 84 2.20 -2.01 14.06
C TRP A 84 1.85 -2.06 15.55
N GLN A 85 2.18 -1.01 16.33
CA GLN A 85 1.97 -1.02 17.79
C GLN A 85 0.53 -0.68 18.19
N GLU A 86 -0.08 0.35 17.57
CA GLU A 86 -1.46 0.79 17.84
C GLU A 86 -2.04 1.47 16.57
N ASN A 87 -3.36 1.67 16.49
CA ASN A 87 -3.95 2.53 15.47
C ASN A 87 -3.51 3.98 15.76
N THR A 88 -2.45 4.45 15.11
CA THR A 88 -1.95 5.82 15.25
C THR A 88 -2.85 6.81 14.52
N GLN A 89 -2.90 8.05 15.03
CA GLN A 89 -3.61 9.13 14.35
C GLN A 89 -2.88 9.53 13.07
N TYR A 90 -3.65 9.68 12.00
CA TYR A 90 -3.22 10.19 10.70
C TYR A 90 -2.36 11.46 10.85
N TYR A 91 -1.11 11.41 10.39
CA TYR A 91 -0.20 12.54 10.47
C TYR A 91 -0.22 13.34 9.15
N THR A 92 -0.51 14.63 9.28
CA THR A 92 -0.38 15.73 8.30
C THR A 92 -0.87 15.50 6.86
N ILE A 93 -1.95 16.21 6.51
CA ILE A 93 -2.52 16.38 5.16
C ILE A 93 -1.45 16.64 4.09
N GLU A 94 -0.37 17.33 4.45
CA GLU A 94 0.75 17.69 3.55
C GLU A 94 1.49 16.48 2.94
N SER A 95 1.30 15.28 3.50
CA SER A 95 1.88 14.02 2.98
C SER A 95 0.82 13.00 2.54
N ASP A 96 -0.44 13.44 2.44
CA ASP A 96 -1.57 12.61 2.02
C ASP A 96 -1.74 12.58 0.51
N PHE A 97 -0.85 11.82 -0.14
CA PHE A 97 -0.90 11.62 -1.58
C PHE A 97 -1.83 10.46 -1.94
N CYS A 98 -2.71 10.62 -2.92
CA CYS A 98 -3.27 9.46 -3.63
C CYS A 98 -2.34 9.09 -4.80
N THR A 99 -2.55 7.92 -5.43
CA THR A 99 -1.71 7.49 -6.57
C THR A 99 -1.73 8.48 -7.74
N ARG A 100 -2.79 9.30 -7.86
CA ARG A 100 -2.93 10.36 -8.87
C ARG A 100 -2.13 11.61 -8.53
N THR A 101 -2.16 12.06 -7.28
CA THR A 101 -1.42 13.27 -6.88
C THR A 101 0.08 12.98 -6.77
N LEU A 102 0.45 11.82 -6.23
CA LEU A 102 1.85 11.39 -6.10
C LEU A 102 2.63 11.48 -7.42
N ILE A 103 2.05 11.00 -8.53
CA ILE A 103 2.76 10.96 -9.82
C ILE A 103 2.91 12.36 -10.46
N GLN A 104 2.10 13.34 -10.03
CA GLN A 104 2.15 14.73 -10.51
C GLN A 104 3.22 15.55 -9.77
N GLU A 105 3.65 15.11 -8.60
CA GLU A 105 4.68 15.77 -7.82
C GLU A 105 6.02 15.87 -8.58
N ASN A 106 6.79 16.92 -8.27
CA ASN A 106 8.12 17.15 -8.82
C ASN A 106 9.17 16.30 -8.06
N LEU A 107 9.08 14.98 -8.23
CA LEU A 107 9.94 13.98 -7.60
C LEU A 107 11.00 13.48 -8.56
N GLU A 108 12.08 12.95 -7.99
CA GLU A 108 13.01 12.10 -8.75
C GLU A 108 12.27 10.83 -9.18
N LYS A 109 12.07 10.69 -10.48
CA LYS A 109 11.32 9.61 -11.13
C LYS A 109 11.84 9.36 -12.53
N GLY A 110 11.58 8.17 -13.06
CA GLY A 110 12.00 7.79 -14.41
C GLY A 110 11.14 6.67 -15.00
N ASP A 111 11.35 6.41 -16.29
CA ASP A 111 10.73 5.28 -16.97
C ASP A 111 11.12 3.96 -16.29
N ILE A 112 10.21 2.99 -16.23
CA ILE A 112 10.50 1.68 -15.63
C ILE A 112 11.71 1.00 -16.29
N SER A 113 12.00 1.27 -17.57
CA SER A 113 13.13 0.72 -18.30
C SER A 113 14.49 1.20 -17.77
N THR A 114 14.51 2.27 -16.97
CA THR A 114 15.73 2.82 -16.34
C THR A 114 15.80 2.55 -14.84
N LEU A 115 14.95 1.64 -14.33
CA LEU A 115 14.93 1.26 -12.92
C LEU A 115 16.33 0.81 -12.48
N SER A 116 16.87 1.49 -11.48
CA SER A 116 18.13 1.11 -10.83
C SER A 116 17.89 0.06 -9.75
N GLU A 117 18.92 -0.71 -9.40
CA GLU A 117 18.90 -1.68 -8.30
C GLU A 117 18.93 -0.98 -6.92
N ILE A 118 17.86 -0.23 -6.63
CA ILE A 118 17.67 0.51 -5.39
C ILE A 118 16.36 0.02 -4.76
N PRO A 119 16.42 -0.97 -3.86
CA PRO A 119 15.26 -1.41 -3.11
C PRO A 119 14.64 -0.26 -2.30
N GLY A 120 13.31 -0.20 -2.28
CA GLY A 120 12.50 0.84 -1.65
C GLY A 120 11.95 1.88 -2.64
N LEU A 121 12.39 1.87 -3.91
CA LEU A 121 11.75 2.69 -4.95
C LEU A 121 10.26 2.32 -5.09
N VAL A 122 9.42 3.34 -5.27
CA VAL A 122 7.99 3.14 -5.54
C VAL A 122 7.81 2.98 -7.03
N LEU A 123 7.16 1.89 -7.43
CA LEU A 123 6.77 1.62 -8.80
C LEU A 123 5.33 2.06 -8.98
N TRP A 124 5.05 2.70 -10.11
CA TRP A 124 3.75 3.24 -10.44
C TRP A 124 3.29 2.71 -11.79
N LYS A 125 1.98 2.48 -11.87
CA LYS A 125 1.19 2.37 -13.10
C LYS A 125 -0.11 3.12 -12.86
N LYS A 126 -0.91 3.34 -13.91
CA LYS A 126 -2.16 4.09 -13.80
C LYS A 126 -3.04 3.57 -12.65
N GLY A 127 -3.15 4.39 -11.60
CA GLY A 127 -4.02 4.14 -10.44
C GLY A 127 -3.44 3.22 -9.36
N HIS A 128 -2.20 2.73 -9.48
CA HIS A 128 -1.67 1.72 -8.57
C HIS A 128 -0.17 1.89 -8.32
N VAL A 129 0.26 1.50 -7.11
CA VAL A 129 1.67 1.55 -6.70
C VAL A 129 2.13 0.26 -6.02
N GLY A 130 3.43 0.00 -6.08
CA GLY A 130 4.11 -1.08 -5.37
C GLY A 130 5.50 -0.66 -4.94
N VAL A 131 6.13 -1.43 -4.06
CA VAL A 131 7.49 -1.17 -3.57
C VAL A 131 8.45 -2.17 -4.21
N TYR A 132 9.44 -1.68 -4.95
CA TYR A 132 10.53 -2.51 -5.46
C TYR A 132 11.38 -3.00 -4.29
N ILE A 133 11.58 -4.31 -4.14
CA ILE A 133 12.33 -4.88 -3.01
C ILE A 133 13.69 -5.47 -3.42
N GLY A 134 14.13 -5.20 -4.65
CA GLY A 134 15.34 -5.75 -5.26
C GLY A 134 15.10 -7.03 -6.04
N ASP A 135 16.10 -7.45 -6.82
CA ASP A 135 16.14 -8.72 -7.56
C ASP A 135 14.90 -8.95 -8.45
N GLY A 136 14.39 -7.89 -9.07
CA GLY A 136 13.19 -7.98 -9.92
C GLY A 136 11.92 -8.35 -9.16
N GLN A 137 11.84 -8.11 -7.85
CA GLN A 137 10.68 -8.39 -7.00
C GLN A 137 10.00 -7.11 -6.51
N VAL A 138 8.68 -7.17 -6.35
CA VAL A 138 7.84 -6.06 -5.93
C VAL A 138 6.87 -6.55 -4.85
N ILE A 139 6.64 -5.75 -3.81
CA ILE A 139 5.53 -5.97 -2.87
C ILE A 139 4.46 -4.89 -3.10
N GLU A 140 3.22 -5.33 -3.26
CA GLU A 140 2.07 -4.45 -3.49
C GLU A 140 0.86 -4.93 -2.68
N CYS A 141 -0.01 -4.00 -2.27
CA CYS A 141 -1.33 -4.35 -1.74
C CYS A 141 -2.36 -4.25 -2.88
N THR A 142 -2.96 -5.37 -3.26
CA THR A 142 -3.84 -5.44 -4.43
C THR A 142 -4.93 -6.49 -4.28
N ILE A 143 -6.02 -6.33 -5.03
CA ILE A 143 -7.04 -7.37 -5.22
C ILE A 143 -6.72 -8.29 -6.40
N ARG A 144 -5.65 -8.02 -7.16
CA ARG A 144 -5.29 -8.82 -8.32
C ARG A 144 -4.69 -10.17 -7.88
N ASN A 145 -5.23 -11.27 -8.39
CA ASN A 145 -4.63 -12.58 -8.23
C ASN A 145 -3.27 -12.64 -8.97
N PRO A 146 -2.19 -13.12 -8.32
CA PRO A 146 -0.86 -13.14 -8.91
C PRO A 146 -0.69 -14.16 -10.04
N ILE A 147 -1.59 -15.14 -10.17
CA ILE A 147 -1.58 -16.18 -11.21
C ILE A 147 -2.55 -15.79 -12.35
N THR A 148 -3.83 -15.61 -12.04
CA THR A 148 -4.87 -15.39 -13.07
C THR A 148 -4.92 -13.95 -13.58
N ARG A 149 -4.34 -13.00 -12.83
CA ARG A 149 -4.37 -11.55 -13.12
C ARG A 149 -5.76 -10.91 -13.01
N GLU A 150 -6.75 -11.66 -12.58
CA GLU A 150 -8.11 -11.18 -12.35
C GLU A 150 -8.24 -10.50 -10.98
N ALA A 151 -9.27 -9.68 -10.81
CA ALA A 151 -9.58 -9.06 -9.54
C ALA A 151 -10.38 -10.02 -8.64
N GLU A 152 -9.97 -10.13 -7.38
CA GLU A 152 -10.65 -10.92 -6.35
C GLU A 152 -11.40 -10.04 -5.35
N LEU A 153 -12.20 -10.67 -4.49
CA LEU A 153 -12.96 -9.98 -3.45
C LEU A 153 -12.13 -9.65 -2.20
N VAL A 154 -11.12 -10.47 -1.91
CA VAL A 154 -10.32 -10.39 -0.67
C VAL A 154 -9.09 -9.52 -0.90
N GLY A 155 -8.16 -9.99 -1.74
CA GLY A 155 -6.89 -9.30 -1.96
C GLY A 155 -6.04 -9.14 -0.71
N GLY A 156 -4.86 -8.57 -0.88
CA GLY A 156 -3.94 -8.29 0.22
C GLY A 156 -2.58 -7.87 -0.28
N ILE A 157 -1.62 -7.95 0.62
CA ILE A 157 -0.22 -7.66 0.37
C ILE A 157 0.42 -8.94 -0.17
N LEU A 158 1.01 -8.84 -1.35
CA LEU A 158 1.64 -9.96 -2.02
C LEU A 158 2.94 -9.54 -2.70
N GLN A 159 3.82 -10.51 -2.88
CA GLN A 159 5.05 -10.35 -3.64
C GLN A 159 4.86 -10.84 -5.08
N THR A 160 5.22 -10.01 -6.05
CA THR A 160 5.15 -10.29 -7.48
C THR A 160 6.49 -10.05 -8.14
N LYS A 161 6.69 -10.65 -9.30
CA LYS A 161 7.79 -10.27 -10.17
C LYS A 161 7.53 -8.90 -10.79
N LEU A 162 8.59 -8.13 -10.98
CA LEU A 162 8.57 -6.83 -11.64
C LEU A 162 7.90 -6.91 -13.03
N GLU A 163 8.30 -7.90 -13.83
CA GLU A 163 7.82 -8.11 -15.21
C GLU A 163 6.31 -8.33 -15.31
N ASP A 164 5.70 -8.84 -14.25
CA ASP A 164 4.28 -9.20 -14.20
C ASP A 164 3.36 -8.03 -13.85
N GLY A 165 3.94 -6.94 -13.33
CA GLY A 165 3.18 -5.84 -12.75
C GLY A 165 2.72 -4.78 -13.75
N GLY A 166 3.30 -4.73 -14.96
CA GLY A 166 3.00 -3.69 -15.95
C GLY A 166 3.29 -2.28 -15.46
N TRP A 167 4.34 -2.14 -14.64
CA TRP A 167 4.81 -0.85 -14.11
C TRP A 167 5.31 0.04 -15.25
N THR A 168 5.12 1.35 -15.14
CA THR A 168 5.54 2.31 -16.18
C THR A 168 6.55 3.32 -15.66
N THR A 169 6.60 3.53 -14.35
CA THR A 169 7.40 4.60 -13.75
C THR A 169 7.95 4.14 -12.41
N TRP A 170 9.20 4.45 -12.12
CA TRP A 170 9.76 4.40 -10.77
C TRP A 170 9.85 5.81 -10.19
N LEU A 171 9.73 5.98 -8.88
CA LEU A 171 9.87 7.26 -8.19
C LEU A 171 10.42 7.10 -6.77
N LYS A 172 11.09 8.14 -6.27
CA LYS A 172 11.46 8.30 -4.86
C LYS A 172 10.30 8.95 -4.10
N TYR A 173 9.67 8.19 -3.21
CA TYR A 173 8.55 8.68 -2.39
C TYR A 173 9.01 9.81 -1.44
N PRO A 174 8.24 10.90 -1.28
CA PRO A 174 8.58 12.02 -0.39
C PRO A 174 8.81 11.59 1.05
N GLY A 175 9.83 12.15 1.70
CA GLY A 175 10.13 11.87 3.11
C GLY A 175 10.87 10.55 3.36
N ILE A 176 11.19 9.78 2.32
CA ILE A 176 12.05 8.59 2.41
C ILE A 176 13.46 8.94 1.95
N LYS A 177 14.47 8.54 2.73
CA LYS A 177 15.88 8.64 2.33
C LYS A 177 16.30 7.45 1.48
N TYR A 178 16.85 7.72 0.29
CA TYR A 178 17.37 6.74 -0.67
C TYR A 178 18.89 6.82 -0.76
#